data_AF-A0A7V8FVP8-F1
#
_entry.id   AF-A0A7V8FVP8-F1
#
_cell.length_a   1.000
_cell.length_b   1.000
_cell.length_c   1.000
_cell.angle_alpha   90.00
_cell.angle_beta   90.00
_cell.angle_gamma   90.00
#
_symmetry.space_group_name_H-M   'P 1'
#
loop_
_entity.id
_entity.type
_entity.pdbx_description
1 polymer ?
#
loop_
_entity_poly.entity_id
_entity_poly.type
_entity_poly.pdbx_seq_one_letter_code
_entity_poly.pdbx_strand_id
1 'polypeptide(L)' 'MKTLFDQTTQDERYMIALLIGADSNGAHFKNMLREIPSLPGSFTIGEAAKAYCKQIVKFLEKETTA' A
#
# COMPACT_ATOMS: atom_id res chain seq x y z
N MET A 1 -6.26 14.63 1.50
CA MET A 1 -4.90 14.34 1.03
C MET A 1 -5.01 13.18 0.04
N LYS A 2 -4.40 13.24 -1.14
CA LYS A 2 -4.44 12.12 -2.09
C LYS A 2 -3.56 10.98 -1.58
N THR A 3 -4.05 9.75 -1.69
CA THR A 3 -3.39 8.55 -1.17
C THR A 3 -2.84 7.69 -2.31
N LEU A 4 -2.06 6.67 -2.00
CA LEU A 4 -1.62 5.67 -2.98
C LEU A 4 -2.83 4.89 -3.53
N PHE A 5 -3.88 4.68 -2.73
CA PHE A 5 -5.13 4.11 -3.20
C PHE A 5 -5.77 4.97 -4.30
N ASP A 6 -5.81 6.30 -4.15
CA ASP A 6 -6.41 7.21 -5.13
C ASP A 6 -5.53 7.43 -6.38
N GLN A 7 -4.25 7.10 -6.30
CA GLN A 7 -3.29 7.24 -7.40
C GLN A 7 -3.18 5.99 -8.27
N THR A 8 -3.67 4.86 -7.79
CA THR A 8 -3.61 3.57 -8.48
C THR A 8 -4.96 3.21 -9.10
N THR A 9 -4.93 2.48 -10.20
CA THR A 9 -6.09 1.83 -10.80
C THR A 9 -6.38 0.50 -10.11
N GLN A 10 -7.48 -0.16 -10.49
CA GLN A 10 -7.80 -1.48 -9.96
C GLN A 10 -6.75 -2.53 -10.33
N ASP A 11 -6.27 -2.50 -11.57
CA ASP A 11 -5.28 -3.46 -12.07
C ASP A 11 -3.91 -3.25 -11.39
N GLU A 12 -3.51 -1.99 -11.20
CA GLU A 12 -2.27 -1.67 -10.48
C GLU A 12 -2.35 -2.14 -9.02
N ARG A 13 -3.49 -1.97 -8.35
CA ARG A 13 -3.71 -2.52 -7.00
C ARG A 13 -3.64 -4.04 -6.98
N TYR A 14 -4.21 -4.71 -7.98
CA TYR A 14 -4.09 -6.16 -8.12
C TYR A 14 -2.63 -6.59 -8.26
N MET A 15 -1.85 -5.90 -9.10
CA MET A 15 -0.42 -6.19 -9.27
C MET A 15 0.39 -5.94 -8.00
N ILE A 16 0.10 -4.86 -7.26
CA ILE A 16 0.73 -4.61 -5.95
C ILE A 16 0.41 -5.77 -5.00
N ALA A 17 -0.86 -6.15 -4.87
CA ALA A 17 -1.30 -7.23 -3.99
C ALA A 17 -0.61 -8.56 -4.33
N LEU A 18 -0.48 -8.87 -5.63
CA LEU A 18 0.21 -10.06 -6.11
C LEU A 18 1.70 -10.08 -5.70
N LEU A 19 2.40 -8.95 -5.81
CA LEU A 19 3.81 -8.87 -5.40
C LEU A 19 4.04 -9.07 -3.90
N ILE A 20 3.11 -8.61 -3.06
CA ILE A 20 3.23 -8.71 -1.60
C ILE A 20 2.55 -9.95 -1.02
N GLY A 21 1.91 -10.77 -1.85
CA GLY A 21 1.16 -11.95 -1.42
C GLY A 21 -0.11 -11.62 -0.63
N ALA A 22 -0.76 -10.49 -0.90
CA ALA A 22 -2.00 -10.07 -0.24
C ALA A 22 -3.24 -10.35 -1.09
N ASP A 23 -4.41 -10.42 -0.44
CA ASP A 23 -5.70 -10.38 -1.14
C ASP A 23 -6.00 -8.95 -1.61
N SER A 24 -6.01 -8.73 -2.92
CA SER A 24 -6.34 -7.44 -3.55
C SER A 24 -7.72 -6.89 -3.18
N ASN A 25 -8.67 -7.77 -2.81
CA ASN A 25 -10.00 -7.39 -2.39
C ASN A 25 -10.15 -7.18 -0.88
N GLY A 26 -9.14 -7.62 -0.11
CA GLY A 26 -9.12 -7.52 1.33
C GLY A 26 -9.26 -6.09 1.82
N ALA A 27 -10.15 -5.88 2.79
CA ALA A 27 -10.37 -4.57 3.40
C ALA A 27 -9.08 -4.02 4.02
N HIS A 28 -8.28 -4.87 4.66
CA HIS A 28 -7.00 -4.48 5.26
C HIS A 28 -6.02 -3.92 4.22
N PHE A 29 -5.83 -4.61 3.10
CA PHE A 29 -4.98 -4.16 1.99
C PHE A 29 -5.41 -2.79 1.46
N LYS A 30 -6.71 -2.64 1.18
CA LYS A 30 -7.27 -1.37 0.68
C LYS A 30 -7.13 -0.24 1.70
N ASN A 31 -7.30 -0.52 2.98
CA ASN A 31 -7.16 0.47 4.04
C ASN A 31 -5.71 0.90 4.23
N MET A 32 -4.76 -0.02 4.21
CA MET A 32 -3.33 0.31 4.25
C MET A 32 -2.90 1.19 3.07
N LEU A 33 -3.40 0.93 1.86
CA LEU A 33 -3.13 1.81 0.72
C LEU A 33 -3.68 3.24 0.90
N ARG A 34 -4.76 3.42 1.68
CA ARG A 34 -5.33 4.74 2.00
C ARG A 34 -4.56 5.47 3.09
N GLU A 35 -3.72 4.77 3.85
CA GLU A 35 -2.84 5.41 4.83
C GLU A 35 -1.51 5.86 4.23
N ILE A 36 -1.16 5.36 3.05
CA ILE A 36 0.07 5.72 2.34
C ILE A 36 -0.20 6.99 1.54
N PRO A 37 0.55 8.08 1.78
CA PRO A 37 0.48 9.28 0.94
C PRO A 37 0.82 8.95 -0.51
N SER A 38 0.26 9.70 -1.47
CA SER A 38 0.64 9.57 -2.88
C SER A 38 2.15 9.64 -3.09
N LEU A 39 2.66 8.82 -4.01
CA LEU A 39 4.07 8.81 -4.38
C LEU A 39 4.37 9.95 -5.35
N PRO A 40 5.56 10.57 -5.27
CA PRO A 40 5.94 11.67 -6.15
C PRO A 40 6.17 11.18 -7.59
N GLY A 41 5.68 11.94 -8.56
CA GLY A 41 5.92 11.69 -9.98
C GLY A 41 5.34 10.37 -10.50
N SER A 42 5.93 9.87 -11.58
CA SER A 42 5.68 8.51 -12.06
C SER A 42 6.39 7.52 -11.16
N PHE A 43 5.71 6.44 -10.77
CA PHE A 43 6.26 5.37 -9.95
C PHE A 43 5.98 4.01 -10.58
N THR A 44 6.78 3.02 -10.21
CA THR A 44 6.63 1.63 -10.61
C THR A 44 5.77 0.86 -9.60
N ILE A 45 5.16 -0.25 -10.04
CA ILE A 45 4.42 -1.16 -9.14
C ILE A 45 5.31 -1.65 -7.98
N GLY A 46 6.61 -1.88 -8.24
CA GLY A 46 7.56 -2.27 -7.19
C GLY A 46 7.77 -1.19 -6.13
N GLU A 47 7.77 0.09 -6.50
CA GLU A 47 7.85 1.20 -5.55
C GLU A 47 6.59 1.34 -4.71
N ALA A 48 5.41 1.12 -5.31
CA ALA A 48 4.15 1.06 -4.59
C ALA A 48 4.10 -0.11 -3.59
N ALA A 49 4.55 -1.30 -4.00
CA ALA A 49 4.68 -2.45 -3.11
C ALA A 49 5.66 -2.18 -1.95
N LYS A 50 6.81 -1.55 -2.23
CA LYS A 50 7.78 -1.15 -1.21
C LYS A 50 7.19 -0.14 -0.22
N ALA A 51 6.41 0.83 -0.70
CA ALA A 51 5.72 1.79 0.16
C ALA A 51 4.71 1.09 1.08
N TYR A 52 3.99 0.10 0.56
CA TYR A 52 3.08 -0.74 1.33
C TYR A 52 3.79 -1.53 2.43
N CYS A 53 4.88 -2.23 2.11
CA CYS A 53 5.65 -2.96 3.11
C CYS A 53 6.18 -2.04 4.22
N LYS A 54 6.63 -0.83 3.89
CA LYS A 54 7.02 0.16 4.89
C LYS A 54 5.87 0.57 5.81
N GLN A 55 4.64 0.66 5.29
CA GLN A 55 3.47 0.97 6.11
C GLN A 55 3.13 -0.17 7.06
N ILE A 56 3.21 -1.43 6.61
CA ILE A 56 3.05 -2.59 7.50
C ILE A 56 4.05 -2.55 8.64
N VAL A 57 5.35 -2.33 8.34
CA VAL A 57 6.39 -2.28 9.38
C VAL A 57 6.06 -1.23 10.43
N LYS A 58 5.67 -0.01 10.01
CA LYS A 58 5.24 1.05 10.94
C LYS A 58 4.02 0.67 11.77
N PHE A 59 3.07 -0.04 11.18
CA PHE A 59 1.88 -0.51 11.89
C PHE A 59 2.27 -1.51 12.99
N LEU A 60 3.10 -2.50 12.66
CA LEU A 60 3.57 -3.51 13.61
C LEU A 60 4.46 -2.92 14.73
N GLU A 61 5.31 -1.95 14.39
CA GLU A 61 6.15 -1.24 15.37
C GLU A 61 5.29 -0.45 16.38
N LYS A 62 4.19 0.17 15.93
CA LYS A 62 3.25 0.87 16.81
C LYS A 62 2.52 -0.08 17.76
N GLU A 63 2.09 -1.25 17.27
CA GLU A 63 1.44 -2.25 18.12
C GLU A 63 2.40 -2.87 19.15
N THR A 64 3.71 -2.86 18.89
CA THR A 64 4.72 -3.39 19.82
C THR A 64 5.08 -2.41 20.95
N THR A 65 4.74 -1.13 20.82
CA THR A 65 5.04 -0.07 21.81
C THR A 65 3.82 0.42 22.60
N ALA A 66 2.64 -0.15 22.35
CA ALA A 66 1.40 0.12 23.09
C ALA A 66 1.17 -0.91 24.19
#